data_AF-A0A355T3X8-F1
#
_entry.id   AF-A0A355T3X8-F1
#
_cell.length_a   1.000
_cell.length_b   1.000
_cell.length_c   1.000
_cell.angle_alpha   90.00
_cell.angle_beta   90.00
_cell.angle_gamma   90.00
#
_symmetry.space_group_name_H-M   'P 1'
#
loop_
_entity.id
_entity.type
_entity.pdbx_description
1 polymer ?
#
loop_
_entity_poly.entity_id
_entity_poly.type
_entity_poly.pdbx_seq_one_letter_code
_entity_poly.pdbx_strand_id
1 'polypeptide(L)'
;MSEVGTSKTGGGGLGSLTPQRIFAEIGKRSDLGLALGVLTIIVVLILPMPAFMLDFALAISITFSVLVLMTALFIQKPLEFSAFPTVLLIATMIRLALNLASTRLILSHGHEGTGAAGKVIEAFGNFVMQGNFVIGIIVFAILVIVNFVVITKGSGRIAEVAARFTLDAMPGKQMAIDADLSSGLIDEDQARERRKNLENEAAFFGSMDGASKFVRGDAIAGLLITFINIIGGIIVGVGQMEMSFADASAGYTLLTIGDGLVSQIPALIVSTAAGLLVSKAGVEGAADKALFEQLSGYPQALGMSSFVLGVMALLPGIPMLPFVALSAGTGFLAYRIISKRKNEAATEAAAAIASTEAVEAEPKEEPISQTLKIDELRLEIGYGLLPLINDSEGQKLTDQIKALRRQFAADMGFVMPPVRILDNMQLEASHYMVRVKEVEA
;
A
#
# COMPACT_ATOMS: atom_id res chain seq x y z
N MET A 1 24.44 -57.76 21.31
CA MET A 1 24.15 -58.33 22.64
C MET A 1 25.13 -57.68 23.60
N SER A 2 24.81 -57.04 24.71
CA SER A 2 23.54 -56.72 25.35
C SER A 2 23.94 -55.94 26.61
N GLU A 3 23.64 -54.65 26.70
CA GLU A 3 23.56 -53.97 27.99
C GLU A 3 22.37 -53.01 27.95
N VAL A 4 21.33 -53.44 28.66
CA VAL A 4 20.09 -52.72 28.90
C VAL A 4 20.38 -51.70 29.99
N GLY A 5 20.50 -50.43 29.61
CA GLY A 5 20.53 -49.29 30.51
C GLY A 5 19.10 -48.90 30.89
N THR A 6 18.73 -49.21 32.12
CA THR A 6 17.48 -48.85 32.81
C THR A 6 17.31 -47.32 32.88
N SER A 7 16.40 -46.76 32.08
CA SER A 7 15.92 -45.39 32.30
C SER A 7 14.84 -45.41 33.37
N LYS A 8 15.11 -44.66 34.44
CA LYS A 8 14.23 -44.48 35.60
C LYS A 8 12.88 -43.94 35.14
N THR A 9 11.83 -44.68 35.47
CA THR A 9 10.44 -44.23 35.56
C THR A 9 10.34 -43.11 36.59
N GLY A 10 10.46 -41.86 36.14
CA GLY A 10 10.04 -40.69 36.88
C GLY A 10 8.51 -40.62 36.88
N GLY A 11 7.89 -41.10 37.96
CA GLY A 11 6.47 -40.93 38.22
C GLY A 11 6.11 -39.45 38.31
N GLY A 12 5.59 -38.88 37.22
CA GLY A 12 4.91 -37.59 37.22
C GLY A 12 3.42 -37.83 37.45
N GLY A 13 2.95 -37.64 38.68
CA GLY A 13 1.56 -37.85 39.05
C GLY A 13 0.58 -37.00 38.22
N LEU A 14 -0.56 -37.62 37.88
CA LEU A 14 -1.74 -37.00 37.26
C LEU A 14 -2.45 -35.92 38.12
N GLY A 15 -1.73 -35.25 39.02
CA GLY A 15 -2.30 -34.43 40.10
C GLY A 15 -2.15 -32.91 39.97
N SER A 16 -1.69 -32.34 38.84
CA SER A 16 -1.56 -30.86 38.74
C SER A 16 -1.73 -30.30 37.33
N LEU A 17 -2.88 -30.57 36.71
CA LEU A 17 -3.34 -29.83 35.53
C LEU A 17 -3.94 -28.48 35.97
N THR A 18 -3.10 -27.55 36.44
CA THR A 18 -3.53 -26.17 36.67
C THR A 18 -3.81 -25.47 35.33
N PRO A 19 -4.94 -24.74 35.18
CA PRO A 19 -5.29 -24.03 33.94
C PRO A 19 -4.15 -23.16 33.41
N GLN A 20 -3.38 -22.52 34.29
CA GLN A 20 -2.24 -21.66 33.94
C GLN A 20 -1.12 -22.40 33.20
N ARG A 21 -0.84 -23.67 33.51
CA ARG A 21 0.18 -24.47 32.79
C ARG A 21 -0.32 -24.94 31.43
N ILE A 22 -1.61 -25.24 31.33
CA ILE A 22 -2.27 -25.57 30.06
C ILE A 22 -2.23 -24.36 29.12
N PHE A 23 -2.60 -23.16 29.60
CA PHE A 23 -2.48 -21.92 28.81
C PHE A 23 -1.02 -21.61 28.40
N ALA A 24 -0.03 -21.87 29.26
CA ALA A 24 1.38 -21.65 28.95
C ALA A 24 1.97 -22.66 27.95
N GLU A 25 1.52 -23.92 27.96
CA GLU A 25 1.94 -24.92 26.96
C GLU A 25 1.20 -24.77 25.62
N ILE A 26 -0.07 -24.35 25.63
CA ILE A 26 -0.83 -24.00 24.42
C ILE A 26 -0.15 -22.84 23.68
N GLY A 27 0.37 -21.84 24.40
CA GLY A 27 1.11 -20.73 23.81
C GLY A 27 2.39 -21.13 23.07
N LYS A 28 2.95 -22.32 23.34
CA LYS A 28 4.15 -22.85 22.66
C LYS A 28 3.84 -23.69 21.42
N ARG A 29 2.58 -24.08 21.21
CA ARG A 29 2.12 -24.83 20.03
C ARG A 29 0.97 -24.08 19.37
N SER A 30 1.31 -23.20 18.43
CA SER A 30 0.37 -22.40 17.62
C SER A 30 -0.78 -23.23 17.04
N ASP A 31 -0.49 -24.46 16.62
CA ASP A 31 -1.44 -25.37 15.99
C ASP A 31 -2.53 -25.83 16.98
N LEU A 32 -2.16 -26.01 18.26
CA LEU A 32 -3.09 -26.36 19.33
C LEU A 32 -4.01 -25.17 19.65
N GLY A 33 -3.46 -23.95 19.63
CA GLY A 33 -4.22 -22.72 19.84
C GLY A 33 -5.31 -22.51 18.79
N LEU A 34 -5.00 -22.76 17.51
CA LEU A 34 -5.97 -22.66 16.42
C LEU A 34 -7.09 -23.72 16.54
N ALA A 35 -6.73 -24.97 16.82
CA ALA A 35 -7.69 -26.06 17.02
C ALA A 35 -8.63 -25.79 18.22
N LEU A 36 -8.08 -25.30 19.33
CA LEU A 36 -8.87 -24.90 20.50
C LEU A 36 -9.78 -23.70 20.20
N GLY A 37 -9.31 -22.73 19.40
CA GLY A 37 -10.13 -21.61 18.95
C GLY A 37 -11.36 -22.07 18.16
N VAL A 38 -11.15 -22.95 17.17
CA VAL A 38 -12.26 -23.53 16.38
C VAL A 38 -13.20 -24.35 17.25
N LEU A 39 -12.67 -25.17 18.17
CA LEU A 39 -13.50 -25.92 19.11
C LEU A 39 -14.35 -24.99 19.99
N THR A 40 -13.78 -23.88 20.45
CA THR A 40 -14.49 -22.88 21.24
C THR A 40 -15.67 -22.30 20.45
N ILE A 41 -15.50 -21.98 19.16
CA ILE A 41 -16.58 -21.51 18.28
C ILE A 41 -17.71 -22.55 18.20
N ILE A 42 -17.38 -23.84 18.05
CA ILE A 42 -18.37 -24.93 18.04
C ILE A 42 -19.10 -25.05 19.38
N VAL A 43 -18.38 -24.90 20.50
CA VAL A 43 -18.98 -24.93 21.84
C VAL A 43 -19.98 -23.79 22.02
N VAL A 44 -19.64 -22.57 21.57
CA VAL A 44 -20.53 -21.40 21.59
C VAL A 44 -21.81 -21.62 20.77
N LEU A 45 -21.73 -22.37 19.66
CA LEU A 45 -22.89 -22.74 18.85
C LEU A 45 -23.86 -23.69 19.57
N ILE A 46 -23.33 -24.64 20.34
CA ILE A 46 -24.13 -25.71 20.95
C ILE A 46 -24.65 -25.28 22.33
N LEU A 47 -23.78 -24.73 23.18
CA LEU A 47 -24.10 -24.43 24.57
C LEU A 47 -24.76 -23.05 24.74
N PRO A 48 -25.76 -22.92 25.62
CA PRO A 48 -26.32 -21.62 25.97
C PRO A 48 -25.25 -20.77 26.67
N MET A 49 -24.98 -19.58 26.14
CA MET A 49 -24.03 -18.64 26.74
C MET A 49 -24.75 -17.65 27.66
N PRO A 50 -24.19 -17.36 28.85
CA PRO A 50 -24.69 -16.27 29.69
C PRO A 50 -24.34 -14.92 29.05
N ALA A 51 -25.19 -13.90 29.31
CA ALA A 51 -25.06 -12.56 28.74
C ALA A 51 -23.67 -11.92 28.92
N PHE A 52 -23.04 -12.11 30.09
CA PHE A 52 -21.69 -11.59 30.35
C PHE A 52 -20.61 -12.20 29.45
N MET A 53 -20.68 -13.51 29.16
CA MET A 53 -19.73 -14.16 28.26
C MET A 53 -19.92 -13.70 26.82
N LEU A 54 -21.18 -13.46 26.42
CA LEU A 54 -21.50 -12.88 25.12
C LEU A 54 -20.90 -11.48 24.98
N ASP A 55 -21.13 -10.58 25.96
CA ASP A 55 -20.54 -9.24 25.97
C ASP A 55 -19.00 -9.27 25.86
N PHE A 56 -18.35 -10.17 26.61
CA PHE A 56 -16.90 -10.35 26.53
C PHE A 56 -16.44 -10.85 25.15
N ALA A 57 -17.15 -11.82 24.57
CA ALA A 57 -16.80 -12.36 23.27
C ALA A 57 -17.06 -11.35 22.12
N LEU A 58 -18.10 -10.52 22.23
CA LEU A 58 -18.36 -9.40 21.32
C LEU A 58 -17.23 -8.37 21.40
N ALA A 59 -16.76 -8.03 22.61
CA ALA A 59 -15.62 -7.13 22.80
C ALA A 59 -14.32 -7.69 22.19
N ILE A 60 -14.08 -9.01 22.33
CA ILE A 60 -12.96 -9.69 21.66
C ILE A 60 -13.11 -9.58 20.14
N SER A 61 -14.30 -9.84 19.59
CA SER A 61 -14.56 -9.78 18.15
C SER A 61 -14.27 -8.39 17.57
N ILE A 62 -14.70 -7.33 18.24
CA ILE A 62 -14.41 -5.94 17.86
C ILE A 62 -12.91 -5.66 17.94
N THR A 63 -12.28 -5.99 19.06
CA THR A 63 -10.83 -5.76 19.27
C THR A 63 -10.00 -6.50 18.24
N PHE A 64 -10.34 -7.75 17.95
CA PHE A 64 -9.69 -8.57 16.94
C PHE A 64 -9.85 -7.96 15.54
N SER A 65 -11.03 -7.47 15.20
CA SER A 65 -11.26 -6.80 13.92
C SER A 65 -10.44 -5.53 13.78
N VAL A 66 -10.39 -4.70 14.82
CA VAL A 66 -9.55 -3.49 14.85
C VAL A 66 -8.07 -3.86 14.71
N LEU A 67 -7.60 -4.89 15.42
CA LEU A 67 -6.23 -5.38 15.29
C LEU A 67 -5.92 -5.79 13.85
N VAL A 68 -6.80 -6.55 13.21
CA VAL A 68 -6.65 -6.96 11.80
C VAL A 68 -6.57 -5.75 10.87
N LEU A 69 -7.42 -4.74 11.05
CA LEU A 69 -7.37 -3.50 10.27
C LEU A 69 -6.06 -2.74 10.48
N MET A 70 -5.62 -2.60 11.73
CA MET A 70 -4.37 -1.90 12.05
C MET A 70 -3.17 -2.62 11.46
N THR A 71 -3.11 -3.95 11.57
CA THR A 71 -2.07 -4.76 10.91
C THR A 71 -2.08 -4.53 9.40
N ALA A 72 -3.24 -4.59 8.74
CA ALA A 72 -3.36 -4.37 7.31
C ALA A 72 -2.93 -2.94 6.87
N LEU A 73 -3.11 -1.94 7.73
CA LEU A 73 -2.71 -0.55 7.46
C LEU A 73 -1.19 -0.36 7.54
N PHE A 74 -0.54 -0.95 8.54
CA PHE A 74 0.87 -0.74 8.83
C PHE A 74 1.86 -1.65 8.08
N ILE A 75 1.44 -2.82 7.60
CA ILE A 75 2.31 -3.68 6.77
C ILE A 75 2.76 -2.96 5.49
N GLN A 76 3.94 -3.26 4.97
CA GLN A 76 4.45 -2.61 3.74
C GLN A 76 4.09 -3.39 2.48
N LYS A 77 4.09 -4.73 2.55
CA LYS A 77 3.73 -5.62 1.45
C LYS A 77 2.55 -6.52 1.86
N PRO A 78 1.59 -6.82 0.95
CA PRO A 78 0.50 -7.74 1.24
C PRO A 78 0.95 -9.10 1.79
N LEU A 79 2.08 -9.62 1.29
CA LEU A 79 2.66 -10.90 1.68
C LEU A 79 3.17 -10.95 3.14
N GLU A 80 3.42 -9.80 3.78
CA GLU A 80 3.80 -9.75 5.20
C GLU A 80 2.67 -10.25 6.10
N PHE A 81 1.43 -10.17 5.62
CA PHE A 81 0.27 -10.74 6.29
C PHE A 81 -0.30 -11.94 5.52
N SER A 82 0.55 -12.91 5.18
CA SER A 82 0.17 -14.11 4.44
C SER A 82 -0.93 -14.95 5.10
N ALA A 83 -1.07 -14.87 6.43
CA ALA A 83 -2.14 -15.54 7.20
C ALA A 83 -3.51 -14.83 7.14
N PHE A 84 -3.62 -13.69 6.45
CA PHE A 84 -4.84 -12.88 6.40
C PHE A 84 -6.09 -13.66 5.95
N PRO A 85 -6.07 -14.52 4.90
CA PRO A 85 -7.25 -15.28 4.49
C PRO A 85 -7.75 -16.24 5.57
N THR A 86 -6.84 -16.87 6.32
CA THR A 86 -7.20 -17.74 7.44
C THR A 86 -7.77 -16.93 8.60
N VAL A 87 -7.17 -15.78 8.91
CA VAL A 87 -7.67 -14.84 9.92
C VAL A 87 -9.08 -14.35 9.56
N LEU A 88 -9.34 -14.07 8.28
CA LEU A 88 -10.64 -13.68 7.75
C LEU A 88 -11.70 -14.77 7.99
N LEU A 89 -11.37 -16.03 7.71
CA LEU A 89 -12.25 -17.17 7.98
C LEU A 89 -12.54 -17.35 9.48
N ILE A 90 -11.53 -17.18 10.33
CA ILE A 90 -11.73 -17.28 11.78
C ILE A 90 -12.60 -16.12 12.28
N ALA A 91 -12.35 -14.90 11.82
CA ALA A 91 -13.14 -13.72 12.18
C ALA A 91 -14.62 -13.89 11.81
N THR A 92 -14.91 -14.41 10.61
CA THR A 92 -16.28 -14.68 10.18
C THR A 92 -16.93 -15.80 10.97
N MET A 93 -16.22 -16.90 11.25
CA MET A 93 -16.74 -17.99 12.08
C MET A 93 -17.08 -17.53 13.51
N ILE A 94 -16.20 -16.74 14.13
CA ILE A 94 -16.47 -16.14 15.45
C ILE A 94 -17.74 -15.29 15.37
N ARG A 95 -17.87 -14.43 14.37
CA ARG A 95 -19.05 -13.56 14.20
C ARG A 95 -20.33 -14.38 14.03
N LEU A 96 -20.32 -15.39 13.17
CA LEU A 96 -21.48 -16.23 12.92
C LEU A 96 -21.92 -17.00 14.19
N ALA A 97 -20.95 -17.52 14.95
CA ALA A 97 -21.24 -18.18 16.22
C ALA A 97 -21.80 -17.21 17.27
N LEU A 98 -21.27 -15.99 17.35
CA LEU A 98 -21.78 -14.96 18.25
C LEU A 98 -23.18 -14.49 17.84
N ASN A 99 -23.47 -14.32 16.55
CA ASN A 99 -24.80 -14.02 16.04
C ASN A 99 -25.82 -15.11 16.41
N LEU A 100 -25.44 -16.40 16.35
CA LEU A 100 -26.36 -17.47 16.75
C LEU A 100 -26.56 -17.51 18.28
N ALA A 101 -25.49 -17.28 19.04
CA ALA A 101 -25.55 -17.23 20.49
C ALA A 101 -26.39 -16.05 21.00
N SER A 102 -26.21 -14.85 20.43
CA SER A 102 -27.00 -13.66 20.75
C SER A 102 -28.46 -13.84 20.34
N THR A 103 -28.72 -14.37 19.15
CA THR A 103 -30.08 -14.72 18.70
C THR A 103 -30.80 -15.61 19.69
N ARG A 104 -30.15 -16.70 20.16
CA ARG A 104 -30.75 -17.58 21.15
C ARG A 104 -31.07 -16.82 22.43
N LEU A 105 -30.17 -15.97 22.90
CA LEU A 105 -30.35 -15.18 24.12
C LEU A 105 -31.49 -14.16 23.98
N ILE A 106 -31.57 -13.46 22.85
CA ILE A 106 -32.64 -12.51 22.51
C ILE A 106 -33.99 -13.22 22.49
N LEU A 107 -34.11 -14.34 21.78
CA LEU A 107 -35.38 -15.06 21.66
C LEU A 107 -35.83 -15.69 22.98
N SER A 108 -34.90 -16.18 23.80
CA SER A 108 -35.21 -16.84 25.07
C SER A 108 -35.49 -15.87 26.22
N HIS A 109 -34.67 -14.82 26.38
CA HIS A 109 -34.73 -13.92 27.54
C HIS A 109 -35.16 -12.49 27.17
N GLY A 110 -35.40 -12.17 25.90
CA GLY A 110 -35.75 -10.80 25.46
C GLY A 110 -37.04 -10.23 26.08
N HIS A 111 -37.92 -11.09 26.61
CA HIS A 111 -39.12 -10.69 27.34
C HIS A 111 -38.82 -10.15 28.76
N GLU A 112 -37.65 -10.46 29.33
CA GLU A 112 -37.24 -10.00 30.67
C GLU A 112 -36.76 -8.53 30.67
N GLY A 113 -36.64 -7.91 29.49
CA GLY A 113 -36.28 -6.51 29.30
C GLY A 113 -35.07 -6.29 28.38
N THR A 114 -34.70 -5.02 28.19
CA THR A 114 -33.64 -4.61 27.24
C THR A 114 -32.24 -5.04 27.63
N GLY A 115 -31.99 -5.39 28.91
CA GLY A 115 -30.69 -5.87 29.37
C GLY A 115 -30.47 -7.38 29.26
N ALA A 116 -31.49 -8.14 28.86
CA ALA A 116 -31.46 -9.61 28.90
C ALA A 116 -30.50 -10.24 27.88
N ALA A 117 -30.24 -9.54 26.77
CA ALA A 117 -29.33 -10.01 25.71
C ALA A 117 -27.86 -9.62 25.92
N GLY A 118 -27.53 -8.86 26.97
CA GLY A 118 -26.19 -8.32 27.21
C GLY A 118 -26.14 -6.79 27.10
N LYS A 119 -25.22 -6.20 27.86
CA LYS A 119 -25.09 -4.74 28.00
C LYS A 119 -24.52 -4.09 26.75
N VAL A 120 -23.67 -4.80 26.00
CA VAL A 120 -23.11 -4.28 24.75
C VAL A 120 -24.23 -4.13 23.73
N ILE A 121 -25.04 -5.17 23.52
CA ILE A 121 -26.18 -5.15 22.59
C ILE A 121 -27.18 -4.05 22.98
N GLU A 122 -27.52 -3.95 24.26
CA GLU A 122 -28.41 -2.90 24.77
C GLU A 122 -27.88 -1.49 24.50
N ALA A 123 -26.59 -1.25 24.75
CA ALA A 123 -25.97 0.06 24.55
C ALA A 123 -25.99 0.48 23.07
N PHE A 124 -25.66 -0.43 22.16
CA PHE A 124 -25.69 -0.16 20.72
C PHE A 124 -27.10 0.02 20.18
N GLY A 125 -28.07 -0.77 20.68
CA GLY A 125 -29.48 -0.62 20.32
C GLY A 125 -30.02 0.76 20.73
N ASN A 126 -29.77 1.17 21.98
CA ASN A 126 -30.20 2.48 22.48
C ASN A 126 -29.52 3.65 21.74
N PHE A 127 -28.24 3.51 21.38
CA PHE A 127 -27.50 4.54 20.65
C PHE A 127 -28.14 4.88 19.29
N VAL A 128 -28.62 3.87 18.55
CA VAL A 128 -29.24 4.07 17.23
C VAL A 128 -30.72 4.42 17.33
N MET A 129 -31.43 3.85 18.28
CA MET A 129 -32.87 4.08 18.40
C MET A 129 -33.21 5.47 18.96
N GLN A 130 -32.34 6.08 19.79
CA GLN A 130 -32.57 7.40 20.41
C GLN A 130 -33.98 7.56 21.04
N GLY A 131 -34.52 6.46 21.59
CA GLY A 131 -35.87 6.42 22.17
C GLY A 131 -37.03 6.29 21.18
N ASN A 132 -36.77 6.22 19.87
CA ASN A 132 -37.78 6.01 18.83
C ASN A 132 -37.44 4.79 17.96
N PHE A 133 -38.20 3.70 18.14
CA PHE A 133 -37.94 2.46 17.43
C PHE A 133 -38.11 2.56 15.90
N VAL A 134 -38.98 3.46 15.41
CA VAL A 134 -39.19 3.67 13.97
C VAL A 134 -37.94 4.30 13.35
N ILE A 135 -37.38 5.32 14.01
CA ILE A 135 -36.12 5.95 13.57
C ILE A 135 -35.00 4.90 13.60
N GLY A 136 -34.95 4.08 14.66
CA GLY A 136 -33.99 3.00 14.78
C GLY A 136 -34.04 2.02 13.60
N ILE A 137 -35.23 1.55 13.21
CA ILE A 137 -35.42 0.66 12.05
C ILE A 137 -34.90 1.31 10.76
N ILE A 138 -35.23 2.59 10.52
CA ILE A 138 -34.82 3.30 9.29
C ILE A 138 -33.30 3.43 9.24
N VAL A 139 -32.68 3.91 10.32
CA VAL A 139 -31.21 4.08 10.40
C VAL A 139 -30.51 2.73 10.26
N PHE A 140 -31.01 1.70 10.93
CA PHE A 140 -30.46 0.36 10.84
C PHE A 140 -30.58 -0.22 9.42
N ALA A 141 -31.72 -0.05 8.75
CA ALA A 141 -31.89 -0.49 7.37
C ALA A 141 -30.88 0.20 6.43
N ILE A 142 -30.64 1.51 6.60
CA ILE A 142 -29.62 2.23 5.83
C ILE A 142 -28.22 1.64 6.09
N LEU A 143 -27.86 1.41 7.35
CA LEU A 143 -26.56 0.85 7.72
C LEU A 143 -26.35 -0.56 7.15
N VAL A 144 -27.37 -1.43 7.22
CA VAL A 144 -27.35 -2.76 6.60
C VAL A 144 -27.17 -2.66 5.09
N ILE A 145 -27.90 -1.77 4.42
CA ILE A 145 -27.80 -1.58 2.96
C ILE A 145 -26.39 -1.12 2.59
N VAL A 146 -25.84 -0.11 3.27
CA VAL A 146 -24.49 0.39 3.01
C VAL A 146 -23.45 -0.71 3.25
N ASN A 147 -23.56 -1.43 4.37
CA ASN A 147 -22.64 -2.51 4.71
C ASN A 147 -22.66 -3.65 3.68
N PHE A 148 -23.84 -4.09 3.25
CA PHE A 148 -23.96 -5.21 2.33
C PHE A 148 -23.72 -4.82 0.87
N VAL A 149 -24.44 -3.80 0.38
CA VAL A 149 -24.46 -3.42 -1.04
C VAL A 149 -23.19 -2.69 -1.44
N VAL A 150 -22.69 -1.78 -0.60
CA VAL A 150 -21.53 -0.95 -0.94
C VAL A 150 -20.25 -1.64 -0.48
N ILE A 151 -20.16 -1.98 0.81
CA ILE A 151 -18.88 -2.42 1.40
C ILE A 151 -18.61 -3.89 1.08
N THR A 152 -19.48 -4.81 1.51
CA THR A 152 -19.24 -6.26 1.35
C THR A 152 -19.19 -6.68 -0.12
N LYS A 153 -20.19 -6.28 -0.92
CA LYS A 153 -20.17 -6.54 -2.37
C LYS A 153 -19.08 -5.77 -3.12
N GLY A 154 -18.73 -4.57 -2.67
CA GLY A 154 -17.63 -3.79 -3.27
C GLY A 154 -16.28 -4.45 -3.03
N SER A 155 -15.96 -4.71 -1.77
CA SER A 155 -14.73 -5.38 -1.34
C SER A 155 -14.59 -6.78 -1.97
N GLY A 156 -15.67 -7.56 -2.02
CA GLY A 156 -15.67 -8.86 -2.70
C GLY A 156 -15.34 -8.77 -4.20
N ARG A 157 -15.90 -7.79 -4.91
CA ARG A 157 -15.56 -7.57 -6.33
C ARG A 157 -14.11 -7.11 -6.51
N ILE A 158 -13.62 -6.23 -5.64
CA ILE A 158 -12.21 -5.79 -5.69
C ILE A 158 -11.28 -6.99 -5.45
N ALA A 159 -11.58 -7.82 -4.45
CA ALA A 159 -10.84 -9.05 -4.15
C ALA A 159 -10.82 -10.03 -5.32
N GLU A 160 -11.98 -10.35 -5.90
CA GLU A 160 -12.12 -11.27 -7.03
C GLU A 160 -11.34 -10.78 -8.26
N VAL A 161 -11.51 -9.51 -8.62
CA VAL A 161 -10.89 -8.93 -9.82
C VAL A 161 -9.38 -8.82 -9.66
N ALA A 162 -8.90 -8.33 -8.51
CA ALA A 162 -7.46 -8.20 -8.26
C ALA A 162 -6.78 -9.56 -8.15
N ALA A 163 -7.40 -10.54 -7.47
CA ALA A 163 -6.87 -11.89 -7.40
C ALA A 163 -6.76 -12.50 -8.79
N ARG A 164 -7.81 -12.39 -9.61
CA ARG A 164 -7.80 -12.92 -10.97
C ARG A 164 -6.72 -12.28 -11.84
N PHE A 165 -6.63 -10.95 -11.89
CA PHE A 165 -5.60 -10.29 -12.69
C PHE A 165 -4.19 -10.58 -12.21
N THR A 166 -3.99 -10.69 -10.89
CA THR A 166 -2.68 -11.04 -10.33
C THR A 166 -2.30 -12.48 -10.69
N LEU A 167 -3.25 -13.42 -10.61
CA LEU A 167 -3.06 -14.82 -10.98
C LEU A 167 -2.83 -15.01 -12.49
N ASP A 168 -3.56 -14.27 -13.33
CA ASP A 168 -3.40 -14.30 -14.79
C ASP A 168 -2.02 -13.74 -15.22
N ALA A 169 -1.43 -12.84 -14.43
CA ALA A 169 -0.09 -12.29 -14.66
C ALA A 169 1.06 -13.21 -14.21
N MET A 170 0.78 -14.31 -13.50
CA MET A 170 1.82 -15.18 -12.91
C MET A 170 2.73 -15.85 -13.93
N PRO A 171 2.23 -16.41 -15.05
CA PRO A 171 3.10 -16.97 -16.08
C PRO A 171 4.06 -15.92 -16.65
N GLY A 172 3.59 -14.69 -16.86
CA GLY A 172 4.42 -13.57 -17.32
C GLY A 172 5.53 -13.22 -16.32
N LYS A 173 5.21 -13.16 -15.03
CA LYS A 173 6.20 -12.96 -13.96
C LYS A 173 7.20 -14.12 -13.86
N GLN A 174 6.75 -15.37 -14.04
CA GLN A 174 7.64 -16.55 -14.08
C GLN A 174 8.62 -16.48 -15.26
N MET A 175 8.10 -16.20 -16.47
CA MET A 175 8.92 -16.06 -17.68
C MET A 175 9.93 -14.91 -17.55
N ALA A 176 9.56 -13.81 -16.89
CA ALA A 176 10.49 -12.71 -16.61
C ALA A 176 11.65 -13.14 -15.69
N ILE A 177 11.38 -13.95 -14.65
CA ILE A 177 12.43 -14.52 -13.78
C ILE A 177 13.36 -15.44 -14.58
N ASP A 178 12.81 -16.28 -15.45
CA ASP A 178 13.60 -17.19 -16.28
C ASP A 178 14.44 -16.44 -17.34
N ALA A 179 13.90 -15.33 -17.87
CA ALA A 179 14.62 -14.43 -18.77
C ALA A 179 15.76 -13.68 -18.04
N ASP A 180 15.53 -13.19 -16.83
CA ASP A 180 16.55 -12.53 -16.00
C ASP A 180 17.68 -13.53 -15.64
N LEU A 181 17.34 -14.77 -15.29
CA LEU A 181 18.32 -15.81 -14.96
C LEU A 181 19.13 -16.22 -16.20
N SER A 182 18.48 -16.43 -17.33
CA SER A 182 19.16 -16.82 -18.59
C SER A 182 20.01 -15.70 -19.19
N SER A 183 19.68 -14.42 -18.93
CA SER A 183 20.50 -13.26 -19.31
C SER A 183 21.61 -12.94 -18.31
N GLY A 184 21.66 -13.62 -17.16
CA GLY A 184 22.67 -13.42 -16.12
C GLY A 184 22.46 -12.16 -15.27
N LEU A 185 21.26 -11.56 -15.29
CA LEU A 185 20.92 -10.41 -14.44
C LEU A 185 20.73 -10.81 -12.97
N ILE A 186 20.34 -12.06 -12.71
CA ILE A 186 20.16 -12.65 -11.38
C ILE A 186 20.86 -14.00 -11.28
N ASP A 187 21.17 -14.41 -10.06
CA ASP A 187 21.73 -15.74 -9.75
C ASP A 187 20.62 -16.79 -9.45
N GLU A 188 21.01 -18.07 -9.32
CA GLU A 188 20.08 -19.18 -9.07
C GLU A 188 19.36 -19.05 -7.71
N ASP A 189 20.05 -18.54 -6.68
CA ASP A 189 19.48 -18.38 -5.34
C ASP A 189 18.42 -17.28 -5.32
N GLN A 190 18.68 -16.15 -5.99
CA GLN A 190 17.74 -15.06 -6.22
C GLN A 190 16.55 -15.52 -7.07
N ALA A 191 16.79 -16.29 -8.13
CA ALA A 191 15.71 -16.85 -8.94
C ALA A 191 14.81 -17.78 -8.11
N ARG A 192 15.41 -18.60 -7.24
CA ARG A 192 14.67 -19.47 -6.31
C ARG A 192 13.83 -18.69 -5.31
N GLU A 193 14.40 -17.64 -4.72
CA GLU A 193 13.69 -16.76 -3.79
C GLU A 193 12.53 -16.04 -4.47
N ARG A 194 12.75 -15.46 -5.66
CA ARG A 194 11.70 -14.80 -6.45
C ARG A 194 10.58 -15.77 -6.84
N ARG A 195 10.91 -17.00 -7.28
CA ARG A 195 9.91 -18.04 -7.57
C ARG A 195 9.10 -18.42 -6.33
N LYS A 196 9.73 -18.54 -5.16
CA LYS A 196 9.04 -18.82 -3.89
C LYS A 196 8.11 -17.67 -3.48
N ASN A 197 8.54 -16.43 -3.63
CA ASN A 197 7.70 -15.26 -3.37
C ASN A 197 6.49 -15.21 -4.32
N LEU A 198 6.70 -15.58 -5.58
CA LEU A 198 5.64 -15.71 -6.57
C LEU A 198 4.67 -16.84 -6.20
N GLU A 199 5.15 -18.01 -5.78
CA GLU A 199 4.29 -19.09 -5.27
C GLU A 199 3.44 -18.64 -4.08
N ASN A 200 4.05 -17.93 -3.12
CA ASN A 200 3.34 -17.37 -1.98
C ASN A 200 2.28 -16.32 -2.42
N GLU A 201 2.58 -15.50 -3.42
CA GLU A 201 1.63 -14.55 -4.02
C GLU A 201 0.42 -15.27 -4.63
N ALA A 202 0.65 -16.33 -5.41
CA ALA A 202 -0.43 -17.16 -5.97
C ALA A 202 -1.29 -17.78 -4.88
N ALA A 203 -0.68 -18.40 -3.88
CA ALA A 203 -1.39 -19.03 -2.78
C ALA A 203 -2.20 -18.01 -1.97
N PHE A 204 -1.64 -16.82 -1.74
CA PHE A 204 -2.29 -15.73 -1.04
C PHE A 204 -3.55 -15.25 -1.79
N PHE A 205 -3.44 -14.86 -3.06
CA PHE A 205 -4.58 -14.36 -3.82
C PHE A 205 -5.62 -15.44 -4.12
N GLY A 206 -5.19 -16.69 -4.33
CA GLY A 206 -6.10 -17.82 -4.49
C GLY A 206 -6.93 -18.12 -3.25
N SER A 207 -6.30 -18.14 -2.07
CA SER A 207 -7.02 -18.32 -0.80
C SER A 207 -7.87 -17.11 -0.42
N MET A 208 -7.44 -15.90 -0.79
CA MET A 208 -8.18 -14.65 -0.55
C MET A 208 -9.49 -14.58 -1.35
N ASP A 209 -9.51 -15.00 -2.62
CA ASP A 209 -10.76 -15.09 -3.40
C ASP A 209 -11.78 -16.02 -2.71
N GLY A 210 -11.31 -17.20 -2.25
CA GLY A 210 -12.13 -18.13 -1.49
C GLY A 210 -12.67 -17.54 -0.18
N ALA A 211 -11.80 -16.94 0.64
CA ALA A 211 -12.19 -16.35 1.92
C ALA A 211 -13.16 -15.17 1.75
N SER A 212 -13.03 -14.37 0.68
CA SER A 212 -13.95 -13.25 0.39
C SER A 212 -15.40 -13.71 0.13
N LYS A 213 -15.58 -14.89 -0.48
CA LYS A 213 -16.91 -15.50 -0.69
C LYS A 213 -17.57 -15.90 0.62
N PHE A 214 -16.79 -16.36 1.60
CA PHE A 214 -17.29 -16.65 2.96
C PHE A 214 -17.78 -15.38 3.67
N VAL A 215 -17.06 -14.26 3.56
CA VAL A 215 -17.50 -12.96 4.14
C VAL A 215 -18.82 -12.51 3.53
N ARG A 216 -18.98 -12.67 2.21
CA ARG A 216 -20.25 -12.36 1.53
C ARG A 216 -21.39 -13.25 2.03
N GLY A 217 -21.13 -14.54 2.25
CA GLY A 217 -22.10 -15.47 2.81
C GLY A 217 -22.52 -15.10 4.24
N ASP A 218 -21.54 -14.73 5.08
CA ASP A 218 -21.77 -14.25 6.45
C ASP A 218 -22.66 -13.00 6.49
N ALA A 219 -22.43 -12.02 5.61
CA ALA A 219 -23.26 -10.82 5.56
C ALA A 219 -24.72 -11.12 5.17
N ILE A 220 -24.96 -12.09 4.27
CA ILE A 220 -26.32 -12.55 3.94
C ILE A 220 -26.95 -13.24 5.15
N ALA A 221 -26.19 -14.12 5.82
CA ALA A 221 -26.67 -14.82 7.01
C ALA A 221 -27.05 -13.83 8.12
N GLY A 222 -26.23 -12.81 8.39
CA GLY A 222 -26.53 -11.77 9.38
C GLY A 222 -27.82 -11.00 9.08
N LEU A 223 -28.10 -10.69 7.81
CA LEU A 223 -29.35 -10.05 7.40
C LEU A 223 -30.56 -10.96 7.64
N LEU A 224 -30.44 -12.25 7.28
CA LEU A 224 -31.48 -13.24 7.54
C LEU A 224 -31.73 -13.45 9.04
N ILE A 225 -30.67 -13.53 9.84
CA ILE A 225 -30.75 -13.65 11.30
C ILE A 225 -31.47 -12.45 11.90
N THR A 226 -31.14 -11.23 11.46
CA THR A 226 -31.83 -10.01 11.91
C THR A 226 -33.33 -10.09 11.61
N PHE A 227 -33.70 -10.49 10.39
CA PHE A 227 -35.10 -10.63 10.01
C PHE A 227 -35.84 -11.69 10.84
N ILE A 228 -35.19 -12.83 11.07
CA ILE A 228 -35.71 -13.91 11.93
C ILE A 228 -35.86 -13.43 13.37
N ASN A 229 -34.94 -12.64 13.90
CA ASN A 229 -34.97 -12.14 15.27
C ASN A 229 -36.10 -11.13 15.49
N ILE A 230 -36.34 -10.21 14.55
CA ILE A 230 -37.47 -9.27 14.63
C ILE A 230 -38.78 -10.04 14.61
N ILE A 231 -38.99 -10.89 13.60
CA ILE A 231 -40.28 -11.58 13.42
C ILE A 231 -40.48 -12.65 14.49
N GLY A 232 -39.49 -13.52 14.68
CA GLY A 232 -39.53 -14.58 15.68
C GLY A 232 -39.64 -14.03 17.09
N GLY A 233 -38.94 -12.94 17.40
CA GLY A 233 -39.03 -12.24 18.68
C GLY A 233 -40.42 -11.71 18.98
N ILE A 234 -41.06 -11.04 18.00
CA ILE A 234 -42.44 -10.56 18.15
C ILE A 234 -43.42 -11.73 18.32
N ILE A 235 -43.27 -12.81 17.55
CA ILE A 235 -44.13 -14.00 17.66
C ILE A 235 -43.98 -14.66 19.04
N VAL A 236 -42.75 -14.83 19.54
CA VAL A 236 -42.50 -15.41 20.87
C VAL A 236 -43.01 -14.47 21.97
N GLY A 237 -42.74 -13.17 21.87
CA GLY A 237 -43.17 -12.16 22.84
C GLY A 237 -44.69 -12.10 22.99
N VAL A 238 -45.43 -12.03 21.87
CA VAL A 238 -46.90 -11.94 21.89
C VAL A 238 -47.55 -13.31 22.12
N GLY A 239 -47.04 -14.35 21.47
CA GLY A 239 -47.68 -15.67 21.44
C GLY A 239 -47.35 -16.60 22.61
N GLN A 240 -46.19 -16.43 23.26
CA GLN A 240 -45.75 -17.29 24.37
C GLN A 240 -45.58 -16.52 25.69
N MET A 241 -45.15 -15.25 25.62
CA MET A 241 -44.79 -14.46 26.81
C MET A 241 -45.87 -13.44 27.22
N GLU A 242 -47.04 -13.48 26.58
CA GLU A 242 -48.21 -12.60 26.85
C GLU A 242 -47.90 -11.09 26.80
N MET A 243 -46.85 -10.69 26.07
CA MET A 243 -46.51 -9.27 25.89
C MET A 243 -47.47 -8.58 24.93
N SER A 244 -47.68 -7.27 25.11
CA SER A 244 -48.40 -6.46 24.13
C SER A 244 -47.60 -6.41 22.81
N PHE A 245 -48.28 -6.31 21.68
CA PHE A 245 -47.61 -6.19 20.37
C PHE A 245 -46.66 -4.99 20.32
N ALA A 246 -47.02 -3.87 20.96
CA ALA A 246 -46.20 -2.67 21.02
C ALA A 246 -44.91 -2.90 21.83
N ASP A 247 -45.03 -3.52 23.01
CA ASP A 247 -43.88 -3.78 23.89
C ASP A 247 -42.95 -4.84 23.31
N ALA A 248 -43.51 -5.92 22.75
CA ALA A 248 -42.74 -6.94 22.05
C ALA A 248 -42.01 -6.35 20.84
N SER A 249 -42.69 -5.53 20.03
CA SER A 249 -42.08 -4.86 18.89
C SER A 249 -40.97 -3.91 19.31
N ALA A 250 -41.17 -3.10 20.35
CA ALA A 250 -40.15 -2.17 20.83
C ALA A 250 -38.93 -2.90 21.40
N GLY A 251 -39.14 -3.87 22.31
CA GLY A 251 -38.07 -4.60 23.00
C GLY A 251 -37.26 -5.48 22.06
N TYR A 252 -37.90 -6.39 21.34
CA TYR A 252 -37.19 -7.31 20.45
C TYR A 252 -36.54 -6.59 19.26
N THR A 253 -37.15 -5.52 18.74
CA THR A 253 -36.52 -4.72 17.69
C THR A 253 -35.30 -3.98 18.21
N LEU A 254 -35.35 -3.40 19.42
CA LEU A 254 -34.20 -2.75 20.04
C LEU A 254 -33.02 -3.72 20.18
N LEU A 255 -33.27 -4.90 20.75
CA LEU A 255 -32.27 -5.93 20.95
C LEU A 255 -31.71 -6.45 19.63
N THR A 256 -32.57 -6.66 18.63
CA THR A 256 -32.14 -7.16 17.33
C THR A 256 -31.33 -6.12 16.55
N ILE A 257 -31.73 -4.86 16.58
CA ILE A 257 -30.96 -3.77 15.97
C ILE A 257 -29.60 -3.62 16.67
N GLY A 258 -29.59 -3.67 18.01
CA GLY A 258 -28.37 -3.66 18.80
C GLY A 258 -27.42 -4.78 18.39
N ASP A 259 -27.92 -6.02 18.32
CA ASP A 259 -27.15 -7.20 17.92
C ASP A 259 -26.61 -7.05 16.49
N GLY A 260 -27.47 -6.67 15.55
CA GLY A 260 -27.10 -6.44 14.16
C GLY A 260 -25.99 -5.39 14.02
N LEU A 261 -26.04 -4.30 14.80
CA LEU A 261 -25.00 -3.26 14.78
C LEU A 261 -23.68 -3.74 15.36
N VAL A 262 -23.72 -4.40 16.52
CA VAL A 262 -22.52 -4.92 17.18
C VAL A 262 -21.80 -5.92 16.28
N SER A 263 -22.54 -6.75 15.55
CA SER A 263 -21.97 -7.72 14.62
C SER A 263 -21.51 -7.09 13.30
N GLN A 264 -22.14 -5.99 12.86
CA GLN A 264 -21.76 -5.27 11.63
C GLN A 264 -20.45 -4.50 11.75
N ILE A 265 -20.12 -3.94 12.91
CA ILE A 265 -18.89 -3.15 13.10
C ILE A 265 -17.63 -3.99 12.81
N PRO A 266 -17.44 -5.18 13.43
CA PRO A 266 -16.40 -6.13 13.05
C PRO A 266 -16.40 -6.47 11.55
N ALA A 267 -17.58 -6.68 10.96
CA ALA A 267 -17.72 -7.03 9.55
C ALA A 267 -17.20 -5.95 8.63
N LEU A 268 -17.58 -4.70 8.90
CA LEU A 268 -17.14 -3.54 8.17
C LEU A 268 -15.63 -3.38 8.28
N ILE A 269 -15.09 -3.41 9.50
CA ILE A 269 -13.66 -3.23 9.77
C ILE A 269 -12.82 -4.28 9.02
N VAL A 270 -13.19 -5.56 9.11
CA VAL A 270 -12.47 -6.64 8.44
C VAL A 270 -12.63 -6.58 6.92
N SER A 271 -13.82 -6.22 6.41
CA SER A 271 -14.05 -6.06 4.97
C SER A 271 -13.26 -4.90 4.37
N THR A 272 -13.11 -3.80 5.11
CA THR A 272 -12.24 -2.68 4.75
C THR A 272 -10.77 -3.09 4.78
N ALA A 273 -10.33 -3.85 5.81
CA ALA A 273 -8.97 -4.38 5.86
C ALA A 273 -8.64 -5.28 4.67
N ALA A 274 -9.58 -6.16 4.29
CA ALA A 274 -9.48 -7.01 3.11
C ALA A 274 -9.35 -6.19 1.82
N GLY A 275 -10.22 -5.18 1.65
CA GLY A 275 -10.18 -4.29 0.49
C GLY A 275 -8.86 -3.52 0.40
N LEU A 276 -8.38 -2.98 1.52
CA LEU A 276 -7.11 -2.26 1.62
C LEU A 276 -5.95 -3.16 1.20
N LEU A 277 -5.85 -4.35 1.79
CA LEU A 277 -4.75 -5.28 1.57
C LEU A 277 -4.70 -5.75 0.12
N VAL A 278 -5.84 -6.05 -0.50
CA VAL A 278 -5.92 -6.39 -1.92
C VAL A 278 -5.56 -5.19 -2.81
N SER A 279 -6.07 -3.99 -2.51
CA SER A 279 -5.79 -2.79 -3.30
C SER A 279 -4.32 -2.35 -3.27
N LYS A 280 -3.57 -2.87 -2.30
CA LYS A 280 -2.13 -2.62 -2.12
C LYS A 280 -1.25 -3.47 -3.04
N ALA A 281 -1.83 -4.44 -3.76
CA ALA A 281 -1.14 -5.26 -4.75
C ALA A 281 -0.63 -4.41 -5.94
N GLY A 282 0.50 -3.73 -5.75
CA GLY A 282 1.13 -2.86 -6.75
C GLY A 282 1.77 -1.58 -6.21
N VAL A 283 1.57 -1.24 -4.93
CA VAL A 283 2.19 -0.06 -4.30
C VAL A 283 3.02 -0.50 -3.10
N GLU A 284 4.33 -0.27 -3.16
CA GLU A 284 5.23 -0.49 -2.02
C GLU A 284 5.11 0.66 -1.01
N GLY A 285 5.05 0.33 0.28
CA GLY A 285 5.02 1.30 1.38
C GLY A 285 3.75 1.25 2.23
N ALA A 286 3.81 1.77 3.46
CA ALA A 286 2.66 1.84 4.36
C ALA A 286 1.53 2.70 3.75
N ALA A 287 0.27 2.31 3.92
CA ALA A 287 -0.85 2.91 3.18
C ALA A 287 -1.05 4.40 3.52
N ASP A 288 -0.81 4.76 4.78
CA ASP A 288 -0.80 6.13 5.30
C ASP A 288 0.26 7.00 4.62
N LYS A 289 1.49 6.49 4.50
CA LYS A 289 2.60 7.21 3.88
C LYS A 289 2.39 7.38 2.38
N ALA A 290 1.97 6.31 1.69
CA ALA A 290 1.71 6.34 0.25
C ALA A 290 0.58 7.32 -0.11
N LEU A 291 -0.52 7.30 0.65
CA LEU A 291 -1.63 8.23 0.42
C LEU A 291 -1.20 9.69 0.66
N PHE A 292 -0.46 9.94 1.74
CA PHE A 292 0.03 11.28 2.05
C PHE A 292 1.01 11.78 0.98
N GLU A 293 1.97 10.95 0.56
CA GLU A 293 2.95 11.28 -0.46
C GLU A 293 2.30 11.53 -1.84
N GLN A 294 1.33 10.70 -2.23
CA GLN A 294 0.58 10.89 -3.48
C GLN A 294 -0.29 12.14 -3.45
N LEU A 295 -1.02 12.39 -2.36
CA LEU A 295 -1.93 13.53 -2.28
C LEU A 295 -1.17 14.87 -2.10
N SER A 296 -0.08 14.86 -1.33
CA SER A 296 0.80 16.03 -1.17
C SER A 296 1.75 16.24 -2.35
N GLY A 297 1.95 15.23 -3.20
CA GLY A 297 2.79 15.29 -4.39
C GLY A 297 2.32 16.30 -5.45
N TYR A 298 1.05 16.70 -5.42
CA TYR A 298 0.43 17.62 -6.39
C TYR A 298 -0.02 18.94 -5.72
N PRO A 299 0.89 19.89 -5.47
CA PRO A 299 0.54 21.15 -4.81
C PRO A 299 -0.49 22.00 -5.58
N GLN A 300 -0.57 21.86 -6.90
CA GLN A 300 -1.59 22.51 -7.74
C GLN A 300 -3.00 22.01 -7.41
N ALA A 301 -3.16 20.70 -7.18
CA ALA A 301 -4.44 20.11 -6.78
C ALA A 301 -4.86 20.65 -5.40
N LEU A 302 -3.95 20.67 -4.43
CA LEU A 302 -4.19 21.26 -3.10
C LEU A 302 -4.59 22.75 -3.18
N GLY A 303 -3.93 23.53 -4.04
CA GLY A 303 -4.26 24.94 -4.26
C GLY A 303 -5.65 25.15 -4.88
N MET A 304 -6.02 24.33 -5.88
CA MET A 304 -7.37 24.37 -6.45
C MET A 304 -8.43 23.95 -5.44
N SER A 305 -8.18 22.91 -4.63
CA SER A 305 -9.09 22.51 -3.55
C SER A 305 -9.28 23.62 -2.52
N SER A 306 -8.20 24.30 -2.11
CA SER A 306 -8.26 25.46 -1.20
C SER A 306 -9.14 26.58 -1.76
N PHE A 307 -9.00 26.90 -3.04
CA PHE A 307 -9.83 27.90 -3.72
C PHE A 307 -11.31 27.50 -3.76
N VAL A 308 -11.64 26.27 -4.17
CA VAL A 308 -13.02 25.77 -4.21
C VAL A 308 -13.65 25.79 -2.82
N LEU A 309 -12.93 25.33 -1.78
CA LEU A 309 -13.40 25.37 -0.40
C LEU A 309 -13.62 26.80 0.10
N GLY A 310 -12.76 27.74 -0.32
CA GLY A 310 -12.91 29.17 -0.01
C GLY A 310 -14.17 29.77 -0.64
N VAL A 311 -14.46 29.42 -1.90
CA VAL A 311 -15.70 29.85 -2.58
C VAL A 311 -16.93 29.23 -1.92
N MET A 312 -16.88 27.94 -1.57
CA MET A 312 -17.98 27.27 -0.86
C MET A 312 -18.26 27.88 0.51
N ALA A 313 -17.23 28.36 1.21
CA ALA A 313 -17.40 29.03 2.50
C ALA A 313 -18.21 30.33 2.42
N LEU A 314 -18.28 30.97 1.25
CA LEU A 314 -19.04 32.20 1.03
C LEU A 314 -20.51 31.96 0.66
N LEU A 315 -20.91 30.71 0.43
CA LEU A 315 -22.30 30.37 0.09
C LEU A 315 -23.21 30.44 1.33
N PRO A 316 -24.35 31.15 1.25
CA PRO A 316 -25.29 31.24 2.37
C PRO A 316 -25.91 29.88 2.67
N GLY A 317 -25.95 29.50 3.95
CA GLY A 317 -26.49 28.22 4.43
C GLY A 317 -25.44 27.11 4.64
N ILE A 318 -24.17 27.34 4.28
CA ILE A 318 -23.06 26.40 4.55
C ILE A 318 -22.34 26.80 5.85
N PRO A 319 -21.94 25.85 6.72
CA PRO A 319 -21.13 26.17 7.89
C PRO A 319 -19.77 26.73 7.46
N MET A 320 -19.61 28.06 7.54
CA MET A 320 -18.42 28.78 7.05
C MET A 320 -17.13 28.33 7.76
N LEU A 321 -17.19 28.09 9.07
CA LEU A 321 -16.00 27.86 9.91
C LEU A 321 -15.22 26.58 9.52
N PRO A 322 -15.85 25.41 9.32
CA PRO A 322 -15.18 24.22 8.77
C PRO A 322 -14.56 24.45 7.38
N PHE A 323 -15.25 25.12 6.47
CA PHE A 323 -14.78 25.30 5.09
C PHE A 323 -13.61 26.29 5.00
N VAL A 324 -13.65 27.38 5.78
CA VAL A 324 -12.52 28.31 5.90
C VAL A 324 -11.31 27.61 6.53
N ALA A 325 -11.51 26.81 7.58
CA ALA A 325 -10.42 26.07 8.22
C ALA A 325 -9.76 25.07 7.24
N LEU A 326 -10.56 24.31 6.49
CA LEU A 326 -10.05 23.38 5.47
C LEU A 326 -9.40 24.09 4.29
N SER A 327 -9.96 25.21 3.83
CA SER A 327 -9.39 26.05 2.77
C SER A 327 -8.03 26.61 3.19
N ALA A 328 -7.92 27.17 4.40
CA ALA A 328 -6.67 27.68 4.94
C ALA A 328 -5.64 26.56 5.14
N GLY A 329 -6.06 25.39 5.67
CA GLY A 329 -5.17 24.25 5.87
C GLY A 329 -4.60 23.69 4.57
N THR A 330 -5.44 23.45 3.57
CA THR A 330 -5.02 22.95 2.25
C THR A 330 -4.17 23.98 1.50
N GLY A 331 -4.51 25.27 1.59
CA GLY A 331 -3.73 26.36 1.02
C GLY A 331 -2.35 26.50 1.68
N PHE A 332 -2.28 26.39 3.00
CA PHE A 332 -1.02 26.40 3.75
C PHE A 332 -0.12 25.21 3.40
N LEU A 333 -0.69 24.00 3.31
CA LEU A 333 0.01 22.80 2.85
C LEU A 333 0.55 22.97 1.43
N ALA A 334 -0.27 23.46 0.50
CA ALA A 334 0.15 23.73 -0.88
C ALA A 334 1.33 24.72 -0.92
N TYR A 335 1.21 25.84 -0.20
CA TYR A 335 2.25 26.86 -0.11
C TYR A 335 3.54 26.28 0.46
N ARG A 336 3.47 25.52 1.55
CA ARG A 336 4.66 24.90 2.18
C ARG A 336 5.37 23.93 1.22
N ILE A 337 4.62 23.12 0.49
CA ILE A 337 5.19 22.14 -0.45
C ILE A 337 5.84 22.85 -1.65
N ILE A 338 5.19 23.88 -2.19
CA ILE A 338 5.75 24.69 -3.28
C ILE A 338 7.03 25.39 -2.82
N SER A 339 7.01 26.03 -1.65
CA SER A 339 8.18 26.71 -1.09
C SER A 339 9.33 25.74 -0.81
N LYS A 340 9.04 24.53 -0.31
CA LYS A 340 10.06 23.49 -0.12
C LYS A 340 10.70 23.06 -1.44
N ARG A 341 9.89 22.75 -2.46
CA ARG A 341 10.39 22.38 -3.80
C ARG A 341 11.19 23.49 -4.47
N LYS A 342 10.77 24.75 -4.30
CA LYS A 342 11.48 25.91 -4.84
C LYS A 342 12.84 26.10 -4.17
N ASN A 343 12.92 25.89 -2.86
CA ASN A 343 14.18 25.95 -2.12
C ASN A 343 15.12 24.80 -2.49
N GLU A 344 14.60 23.58 -2.62
CA GLU A 344 15.38 22.40 -3.06
C GLU A 344 15.95 22.61 -4.47
N ALA A 345 15.13 23.09 -5.41
CA ALA A 345 15.58 23.42 -6.76
C ALA A 345 16.62 24.57 -6.78
N ALA A 346 16.49 25.55 -5.88
CA ALA A 346 17.48 26.62 -5.75
C ALA A 346 18.81 26.12 -5.16
N THR A 347 18.77 25.19 -4.20
CA THR A 347 19.98 24.55 -3.65
C THR A 347 20.65 23.62 -4.65
N GLU A 348 19.89 22.87 -5.45
CA GLU A 348 20.44 22.03 -6.53
C GLU A 348 21.05 22.88 -7.64
N ALA A 349 20.41 23.99 -8.02
CA ALA A 349 20.98 24.94 -8.97
C ALA A 349 22.27 25.58 -8.43
N ALA A 350 22.31 25.97 -7.15
CA ALA A 350 23.50 26.50 -6.51
C ALA A 350 24.63 25.45 -6.41
N ALA A 351 24.30 24.19 -6.11
CA ALA A 351 25.26 23.09 -6.09
C ALA A 351 25.79 22.74 -7.49
N ALA A 352 24.94 22.80 -8.52
CA ALA A 352 25.34 22.63 -9.92
C ALA A 352 26.30 23.76 -10.35
N ILE A 353 25.99 25.02 -10.02
CA ILE A 353 26.87 26.17 -10.29
C ILE A 353 28.20 26.02 -9.55
N ALA A 354 28.18 25.67 -8.26
CA ALA A 354 29.40 25.44 -7.46
C ALA A 354 30.24 24.27 -8.00
N SER A 355 29.61 23.20 -8.50
CA SER A 355 30.33 22.10 -9.15
C SER A 355 30.92 22.49 -10.51
N THR A 356 30.32 23.46 -11.20
CA THR A 356 30.85 23.99 -12.47
C THR A 356 32.03 24.93 -12.21
N GLU A 357 31.95 25.77 -11.18
CA GLU A 357 33.04 26.65 -10.72
C GLU A 357 34.23 25.86 -10.14
N ALA A 358 33.98 24.73 -9.46
CA ALA A 358 35.03 23.84 -8.99
C ALA A 358 35.78 23.13 -10.13
N VAL A 359 35.11 22.85 -11.26
CA VAL A 359 35.71 22.26 -12.46
C VAL A 359 36.50 23.28 -13.29
N GLU A 360 36.26 24.58 -13.12
CA GLU A 360 37.06 25.68 -13.71
C GLU A 360 38.28 26.08 -12.86
N ALA A 361 38.32 25.71 -11.57
CA ALA A 361 39.41 26.08 -10.65
C ALA A 361 40.56 25.04 -10.57
N GLU A 362 40.38 23.82 -11.06
CA GLU A 362 41.48 22.87 -11.26
C GLU A 362 42.01 22.98 -12.70
N PRO A 363 43.32 23.16 -12.92
CA PRO A 363 43.88 23.00 -14.26
C PRO A 363 43.66 21.53 -14.64
N LYS A 364 42.70 21.28 -15.54
CA LYS A 364 42.54 19.96 -16.17
C LYS A 364 43.87 19.61 -16.84
N GLU A 365 44.66 18.75 -16.20
CA GLU A 365 45.68 17.99 -16.91
C GLU A 365 44.94 17.19 -17.99
N GLU A 366 45.15 17.58 -19.25
CA GLU A 366 44.61 16.85 -20.38
C GLU A 366 45.09 15.39 -20.29
N PRO A 367 44.18 14.40 -20.42
CA PRO A 367 44.59 13.01 -20.35
C PRO A 367 45.61 12.72 -21.45
N ILE A 368 46.67 11.97 -21.12
CA ILE A 368 47.80 11.62 -22.01
C ILE A 368 47.34 11.00 -23.35
N SER A 369 46.11 10.47 -23.41
CA SER A 369 45.45 9.98 -24.63
C SER A 369 45.07 11.08 -25.64
N GLN A 370 44.98 12.34 -25.23
CA GLN A 370 44.79 13.49 -26.13
C GLN A 370 46.12 14.01 -26.68
N THR A 371 47.24 13.82 -25.97
CA THR A 371 48.60 14.16 -26.43
C THR A 371 49.09 13.27 -27.58
N LEU A 372 48.57 12.03 -27.67
CA LEU A 372 48.93 11.04 -28.69
C LEU A 372 48.08 11.09 -29.97
N LYS A 373 47.24 12.12 -30.16
CA LYS A 373 46.53 12.30 -31.44
C LYS A 373 47.52 12.77 -32.51
N ILE A 374 47.78 11.91 -33.49
CA ILE A 374 48.50 12.28 -34.71
C ILE A 374 47.65 13.33 -35.44
N ASP A 375 48.19 14.52 -35.66
CA ASP A 375 47.51 15.52 -36.47
C ASP A 375 47.57 15.09 -37.93
N GLU A 376 46.42 15.01 -38.59
CA GLU A 376 46.36 14.50 -39.96
C GLU A 376 47.03 15.46 -40.97
N LEU A 377 47.03 16.77 -40.67
CA LEU A 377 47.66 17.84 -41.46
C LEU A 377 48.33 18.85 -40.53
N ARG A 378 49.65 19.03 -40.68
CA ARG A 378 50.44 20.06 -39.98
C ARG A 378 51.07 21.02 -40.99
N LEU A 379 51.06 22.31 -40.67
CA LEU A 379 51.80 23.35 -41.37
C LEU A 379 52.86 23.88 -40.40
N GLU A 380 54.12 23.57 -40.67
CA GLU A 380 55.26 24.06 -39.91
C GLU A 380 55.82 25.31 -40.61
N ILE A 381 56.04 26.38 -39.86
CA ILE A 381 56.54 27.65 -40.40
C ILE A 381 57.83 28.08 -39.71
N GLY A 382 58.76 28.65 -40.49
CA GLY A 382 59.94 29.34 -39.98
C GLY A 382 59.58 30.69 -39.33
N TYR A 383 60.49 31.18 -38.48
CA TYR A 383 60.27 32.37 -37.64
C TYR A 383 59.88 33.64 -38.43
N GLY A 384 60.38 33.81 -39.65
CA GLY A 384 60.07 34.97 -40.50
C GLY A 384 58.64 34.98 -41.07
N LEU A 385 57.90 33.87 -40.97
CA LEU A 385 56.52 33.75 -41.44
C LEU A 385 55.48 33.88 -40.32
N LEU A 386 55.89 33.95 -39.05
CA LEU A 386 55.02 34.15 -37.88
C LEU A 386 54.07 35.36 -38.00
N PRO A 387 54.50 36.53 -38.55
CA PRO A 387 53.60 37.67 -38.71
C PRO A 387 52.35 37.37 -39.53
N LEU A 388 52.39 36.40 -40.47
CA LEU A 388 51.25 36.03 -41.33
C LEU A 388 50.10 35.37 -40.55
N ILE A 389 50.36 34.85 -39.34
CA ILE A 389 49.35 34.25 -38.47
C ILE A 389 48.60 35.34 -37.69
N ASN A 390 49.32 36.37 -37.22
CA ASN A 390 48.82 37.38 -36.28
C ASN A 390 48.69 38.79 -36.89
N ASP A 391 48.70 38.91 -38.21
CA ASP A 391 48.54 40.20 -38.88
C ASP A 391 47.18 40.83 -38.52
N SER A 392 47.22 42.11 -38.12
CA SER A 392 46.08 42.89 -37.66
C SER A 392 45.50 43.77 -38.77
N GLU A 393 46.28 44.04 -39.82
CA GLU A 393 45.90 44.92 -40.94
C GLU A 393 45.61 44.13 -42.23
N GLY A 394 46.16 42.92 -42.36
CA GLY A 394 45.97 42.00 -43.50
C GLY A 394 45.00 40.82 -43.27
N GLN A 395 44.80 40.00 -44.30
CA GLN A 395 44.08 38.73 -44.17
C GLN A 395 44.96 37.69 -43.49
N LYS A 396 44.49 37.16 -42.36
CA LYS A 396 45.22 36.14 -41.60
C LYS A 396 45.31 34.83 -42.37
N LEU A 397 46.48 34.17 -42.29
CA LEU A 397 46.69 32.84 -42.86
C LEU A 397 45.62 31.84 -42.38
N THR A 398 45.19 31.93 -41.13
CA THR A 398 44.13 31.08 -40.55
C THR A 398 42.80 31.22 -41.27
N ASP A 399 42.47 32.41 -41.78
CA ASP A 399 41.21 32.66 -42.47
C ASP A 399 41.28 32.21 -43.93
N GLN A 400 42.45 32.33 -44.56
CA GLN A 400 42.71 31.74 -45.88
C GLN A 400 42.64 30.21 -45.86
N ILE A 401 43.20 29.56 -44.83
CA ILE A 401 43.09 28.10 -44.66
C ILE A 401 41.62 27.67 -44.49
N LYS A 402 40.82 28.42 -43.72
CA LYS A 402 39.37 28.16 -43.58
C LYS A 402 38.63 28.32 -44.92
N ALA A 403 38.96 29.36 -45.70
CA ALA A 403 38.37 29.57 -47.01
C ALA A 403 38.74 28.45 -47.99
N LEU A 404 40.02 28.06 -48.03
CA LEU A 404 40.52 26.97 -48.86
C LEU A 404 39.83 25.64 -48.49
N ARG A 405 39.64 25.36 -47.20
CA ARG A 405 38.93 24.16 -46.74
C ARG A 405 37.48 24.11 -47.21
N ARG A 406 36.78 25.25 -47.22
CA ARG A 406 35.39 25.34 -47.75
C ARG A 406 35.36 25.13 -49.26
N GLN A 407 36.31 25.71 -49.97
CA GLN A 407 36.43 25.53 -51.43
C GLN A 407 36.75 24.07 -51.79
N PHE A 408 37.72 23.44 -51.12
CA PHE A 408 38.04 22.02 -51.30
C PHE A 408 36.84 21.11 -51.03
N ALA A 409 36.03 21.42 -50.02
CA ALA A 409 34.82 20.66 -49.73
C ALA A 409 33.77 20.78 -50.85
N ALA A 410 33.64 21.96 -51.47
CA ALA A 410 32.74 22.18 -52.59
C ALA A 410 33.24 21.49 -53.88
N ASP A 411 34.54 21.54 -54.15
CA ASP A 411 35.13 21.04 -55.39
C ASP A 411 35.33 19.50 -55.37
N MET A 412 35.74 18.94 -54.23
CA MET A 412 36.13 17.52 -54.11
C MET A 412 35.14 16.66 -53.32
N GLY A 413 34.08 17.24 -52.76
CA GLY A 413 33.00 16.51 -52.10
C GLY A 413 33.35 15.88 -50.75
N PHE A 414 34.50 16.22 -50.14
CA PHE A 414 34.87 15.82 -48.78
C PHE A 414 35.49 16.99 -48.00
N VAL A 415 35.29 16.99 -46.68
CA VAL A 415 35.80 18.05 -45.81
C VAL A 415 37.22 17.71 -45.37
N MET A 416 38.21 18.53 -45.76
CA MET A 416 39.60 18.39 -45.30
C MET A 416 39.69 18.45 -43.75
N PRO A 417 40.56 17.67 -43.11
CA PRO A 417 40.82 17.77 -41.67
C PRO A 417 41.29 19.18 -41.23
N PRO A 418 41.18 19.55 -39.95
CA PRO A 418 41.74 20.81 -39.47
C PRO A 418 43.28 20.79 -39.62
N VAL A 419 43.85 21.87 -40.17
CA VAL A 419 45.30 22.06 -40.30
C VAL A 419 45.85 22.66 -39.01
N ARG A 420 46.78 21.98 -38.36
CA ARG A 420 47.48 22.50 -37.18
C ARG A 420 48.69 23.31 -37.62
N ILE A 421 48.82 24.55 -37.15
CA ILE A 421 49.95 25.42 -37.47
C ILE A 421 50.93 25.38 -36.30
N LEU A 422 52.20 25.10 -36.58
CA LEU A 422 53.28 25.03 -35.59
C LEU A 422 54.47 25.88 -36.05
N ASP A 423 55.14 26.52 -35.12
CA ASP A 423 56.44 27.13 -35.37
C ASP A 423 57.54 26.07 -35.28
N ASN A 424 58.40 26.01 -36.29
CA ASN A 424 59.54 25.10 -36.30
C ASN A 424 60.84 25.89 -36.43
N MET A 425 61.59 25.97 -35.32
CA MET A 425 62.87 26.67 -35.23
C MET A 425 64.00 26.00 -36.02
N GLN A 426 63.79 24.78 -36.53
CA GLN A 426 64.74 24.07 -37.40
C GLN A 426 64.60 24.47 -38.88
N LEU A 427 63.51 25.13 -39.26
CA LEU A 427 63.31 25.65 -40.61
C LEU A 427 64.03 26.99 -40.79
N GLU A 428 64.52 27.25 -42.01
CA GLU A 428 65.03 28.58 -42.37
C GLU A 428 63.93 29.65 -42.23
N ALA A 429 64.34 30.91 -42.00
CA ALA A 429 63.43 31.98 -41.60
C ALA A 429 62.21 32.18 -42.52
N SER A 430 62.34 31.95 -43.83
CA SER A 430 61.25 32.12 -44.81
C SER A 430 60.72 30.82 -45.39
N HIS A 431 61.06 29.67 -44.80
CA HIS A 431 60.59 28.37 -45.26
C HIS A 431 59.36 27.90 -44.48
N TYR A 432 58.51 27.12 -45.16
CA TYR A 432 57.39 26.41 -44.56
C TYR A 432 57.42 24.95 -45.02
N MET A 433 56.83 24.07 -44.23
CA MET A 433 56.73 22.64 -44.52
C MET A 433 55.33 22.14 -44.20
N VAL A 434 54.74 21.36 -45.11
CA VAL A 434 53.43 20.72 -44.89
C VAL A 434 53.66 19.25 -44.59
N ARG A 435 53.04 18.75 -43.53
CA ARG A 435 53.08 17.33 -43.16
C ARG A 435 51.69 16.73 -43.19
N VAL A 436 51.56 15.58 -43.84
CA VAL A 436 50.35 14.75 -43.84
C VAL A 436 50.66 13.49 -43.06
N LYS A 437 49.96 13.27 -41.93
CA LYS A 437 50.20 12.10 -41.05
C LYS A 437 51.68 11.87 -40.74
N GLU A 438 52.39 12.96 -40.41
CA GLU A 438 53.83 13.03 -40.08
C GLU A 438 54.83 12.86 -41.23
N VAL A 439 54.36 12.69 -42.48
CA VAL A 439 55.24 12.64 -43.67
C VAL A 439 55.25 14.00 -44.36
N GLU A 440 56.44 14.45 -44.77
CA GLU A 440 56.62 15.66 -45.60
C GLU A 440 55.95 15.47 -46.97
N ALA A 441 55.06 16.39 -47.32
CA ALA A 441 54.18 16.30 -48.48
C ALA A 441 54.62 17.20 -49.66
#